data_AF-A0A7X3SHS2-F1
#
_entry.id   AF-A0A7X3SHS2-F1
#
_cell.length_a   1.000
_cell.length_b   1.000
_cell.length_c   1.000
_cell.angle_alpha   90.00
_cell.angle_beta   90.00
_cell.angle_gamma   90.00
#
_symmetry.space_group_name_H-M   'P 1'
#
loop_
_entity.id
_entity.type
_entity.pdbx_description
1 polymer ?
#
loop_
_entity_poly.entity_id
_entity_poly.type
_entity_poly.pdbx_seq_one_letter_code
_entity_poly.pdbx_strand_id
1 'polypeptide(L)'
;MWLTLAEHNLADVYKCLTEREGVSARRIRFFGEREYRLGCFNLQNYIYISSDNVKTCAHYPYTNHFMFEPGQILSEKDVINKLDQLEDWRRETIKKLQNGEKTSCHGCSALHWGFFTKEPHVEILGVGPNFKGGTKCNCDCFYCNQNTIIRTKSNQELSNYDIHRISAEYYDTLDTTILADGEPTILPKIDEICDLTMERNWSIQLNTNAILYKEKLADAIASNSKSFMAVALDSGSRETYKKIKRVDTYDRVIENLHKYKEKGCNIFLKYILIPEYNDNLEEIIKFLDVCSELKVQHVTLSQNLSGFVDGVKHKADPDMPESMFCLFTYMVARLQEMGICWDFQIEFVSKHDIDRIEKLRK
;
A
#
# COMPACT_ATOMS: atom_id res chain seq x y z
N MET A 1 18.75 -4.26 31.34
CA MET A 1 17.31 -4.37 31.03
C MET A 1 17.20 -4.60 29.53
N TRP A 2 16.56 -5.69 29.12
CA TRP A 2 16.25 -5.96 27.72
C TRP A 2 14.77 -5.65 27.52
N LEU A 3 14.45 -4.88 26.48
CA LEU A 3 13.09 -4.52 26.13
C LEU A 3 12.85 -5.01 24.69
N THR A 4 11.80 -5.81 24.50
CA THR A 4 11.29 -6.16 23.18
C THR A 4 10.17 -5.18 22.85
N LEU A 5 10.33 -4.43 21.76
CA LEU A 5 9.40 -3.38 21.35
C LEU A 5 8.97 -3.63 19.92
N ALA A 6 7.70 -3.30 19.61
CA ALA A 6 7.27 -3.19 18.22
C ALA A 6 8.03 -2.06 17.51
N GLU A 7 8.28 -2.22 16.21
CA GLU A 7 9.11 -1.30 15.42
C GLU A 7 8.63 0.16 15.49
N HIS A 8 7.31 0.36 15.42
CA HIS A 8 6.71 1.70 15.49
C HIS A 8 6.94 2.41 16.84
N ASN A 9 7.22 1.67 17.92
CA ASN A 9 7.50 2.25 19.24
C ASN A 9 8.99 2.56 19.47
N LEU A 10 9.89 2.07 18.62
CA LEU A 10 11.33 2.18 18.86
C LEU A 10 11.80 3.63 18.95
N ALA A 11 11.32 4.50 18.04
CA ALA A 11 11.72 5.90 18.00
C ALA A 11 11.27 6.66 19.27
N ASP A 12 10.02 6.44 19.70
CA ASP A 12 9.46 7.13 20.86
C ASP A 12 10.10 6.65 22.17
N VAL A 13 10.33 5.35 22.32
CA VAL A 13 11.05 4.83 23.49
C VAL A 13 12.49 5.32 23.51
N TYR A 14 13.16 5.37 22.36
CA TYR A 14 14.52 5.91 22.28
C TYR A 14 14.56 7.37 22.74
N LYS A 15 13.68 8.23 22.22
CA LYS A 15 13.56 9.64 22.66
C LYS A 15 13.26 9.75 24.15
N CYS A 16 12.33 8.94 24.67
CA CYS A 16 12.03 8.92 26.09
C CYS A 16 13.27 8.60 26.93
N LEU A 17 14.02 7.55 26.56
CA LEU A 17 15.23 7.17 27.29
C LEU A 17 16.32 8.24 27.21
N THR A 18 16.56 8.84 26.04
CA THR A 18 17.65 9.79 25.84
C THR A 18 17.32 11.20 26.32
N GLU A 19 16.14 11.72 25.97
CA GLU A 19 15.74 13.11 26.20
C GLU A 19 15.09 13.31 27.57
N ARG A 20 14.27 12.35 28.03
CA ARG A 20 13.54 12.47 29.30
C ARG A 20 14.30 11.82 30.46
N GLU A 21 14.80 10.60 30.27
CA GLU A 21 15.46 9.83 31.35
C GLU A 21 16.99 10.00 31.36
N GLY A 22 17.58 10.74 30.41
CA GLY A 22 19.00 11.06 30.37
C GLY A 22 19.93 9.87 30.13
N VAL A 23 19.41 8.76 29.59
CA VAL A 23 20.20 7.57 29.25
C VAL A 23 21.08 7.91 28.04
N SER A 24 22.40 7.81 28.23
CA SER A 24 23.35 8.04 27.16
C SER A 24 23.12 7.09 25.97
N ALA A 25 22.96 7.64 24.76
CA ALA A 25 22.69 6.88 23.52
C ALA A 25 23.66 5.71 23.29
N ARG A 26 24.95 5.87 23.64
CA ARG A 26 25.96 4.80 23.55
C ARG A 26 25.66 3.56 24.38
N ARG A 27 24.76 3.67 25.37
CA ARG A 27 24.32 2.58 26.25
C ARG A 27 23.06 1.89 25.73
N ILE A 28 22.40 2.44 24.72
CA ILE A 28 21.22 1.86 24.09
C ILE A 28 21.68 1.07 22.87
N ARG A 29 21.40 -0.23 22.86
CA ARG A 29 21.74 -1.12 21.74
C ARG A 29 20.46 -1.71 21.17
N PHE A 30 20.37 -1.74 19.85
CA PHE A 30 19.30 -2.38 19.11
C PHE A 30 19.80 -3.70 18.54
N PHE A 31 18.90 -4.68 18.40
CA PHE A 31 19.19 -5.86 17.60
C PHE A 31 19.14 -5.46 16.11
N GLY A 32 20.20 -5.79 15.36
CA GLY A 32 20.33 -5.48 13.94
C GLY A 32 21.21 -4.26 13.63
N GLU A 33 21.56 -4.09 12.36
CA GLU A 33 22.40 -2.99 11.86
C GLU A 33 21.56 -1.74 11.54
N ARG A 34 20.95 -1.17 12.57
CA ARG A 34 20.12 0.04 12.46
C ARG A 34 20.78 1.24 13.13
N GLU A 35 20.41 2.43 12.69
CA GLU A 35 20.82 3.71 13.28
C GLU A 35 19.64 4.67 13.37
N TYR A 36 19.65 5.52 14.41
CA TYR A 36 18.66 6.57 14.58
C TYR A 36 19.03 7.78 13.72
N ARG A 37 18.27 8.04 12.66
CA ARG A 37 18.53 9.14 11.73
C ARG A 37 17.25 9.68 11.09
N LEU A 38 17.38 10.82 10.40
CA LEU A 38 16.34 11.31 9.51
C LEU A 38 16.27 10.41 8.26
N GLY A 39 15.07 9.95 7.90
CA GLY A 39 14.88 9.04 6.78
C GLY A 39 13.41 8.75 6.50
N CYS A 40 13.18 7.88 5.51
CA CYS A 40 11.86 7.41 5.12
C CYS A 40 11.97 5.93 4.73
N PHE A 41 10.92 5.16 5.00
CA PHE A 41 10.81 3.74 4.65
C PHE A 41 10.92 3.52 3.14
N ASN A 42 10.14 4.28 2.37
CA ASN A 42 10.06 4.16 0.91
C ASN A 42 11.44 4.34 0.25
N LEU A 43 12.13 5.42 0.61
CA LEU A 43 13.47 5.73 0.12
C LEU A 43 14.49 4.60 0.39
N GLN A 44 14.26 3.77 1.40
CA GLN A 44 15.19 2.71 1.77
C GLN A 44 14.88 1.39 1.11
N ASN A 45 13.60 1.02 1.06
CA ASN A 45 13.22 -0.36 0.83
C ASN A 45 12.32 -0.55 -0.40
N TYR A 46 11.77 0.52 -0.98
CA TYR A 46 10.71 0.42 -1.98
C TYR A 46 11.13 0.98 -3.34
N ILE A 47 10.80 0.23 -4.38
CA ILE A 47 10.78 0.72 -5.76
C ILE A 47 9.42 0.45 -6.38
N TYR A 48 9.05 1.30 -7.31
CA TYR A 48 7.86 1.18 -8.14
C TYR A 48 8.25 1.45 -9.59
N ILE A 49 7.89 0.51 -10.46
CA ILE A 49 8.20 0.58 -11.89
C ILE A 49 6.89 0.66 -12.66
N SER A 50 6.66 1.73 -13.41
CA SER A 50 5.61 1.84 -14.42
C SER A 50 6.23 2.04 -15.80
N SER A 51 5.46 1.90 -16.87
CA SER A 51 6.00 1.97 -18.23
C SER A 51 6.71 3.28 -18.60
N ASP A 52 6.47 4.33 -17.84
CA ASP A 52 6.92 5.70 -18.08
C ASP A 52 7.91 6.18 -17.01
N ASN A 53 8.09 5.43 -15.92
CA ASN A 53 8.92 5.89 -14.80
C ASN A 53 9.36 4.77 -13.86
N VAL A 54 10.49 5.00 -13.18
CA VAL A 54 10.95 4.22 -12.03
C VAL A 54 11.07 5.18 -10.85
N LYS A 55 10.42 4.86 -9.73
CA LYS A 55 10.37 5.74 -8.56
C LYS A 55 10.44 4.95 -7.26
N THR A 56 10.80 5.62 -6.17
CA THR A 56 10.81 5.03 -4.83
C THR A 56 9.63 5.48 -3.96
N CYS A 57 8.83 6.47 -4.36
CA CYS A 57 7.72 6.95 -3.53
C CYS A 57 6.52 7.47 -4.32
N ALA A 58 5.34 7.43 -3.70
CA ALA A 58 4.07 7.86 -4.28
C ALA A 58 3.78 9.38 -4.16
N HIS A 59 4.59 10.15 -3.40
CA HIS A 59 4.41 11.60 -3.17
C HIS A 59 4.77 12.50 -4.38
N TYR A 60 4.70 11.92 -5.58
CA TYR A 60 5.00 12.54 -6.87
C TYR A 60 4.20 13.82 -7.20
N PRO A 61 3.00 14.14 -6.65
CA PRO A 61 2.36 15.40 -7.02
C PRO A 61 3.02 16.65 -6.41
N TYR A 62 3.95 16.52 -5.46
CA TYR A 62 4.36 17.67 -4.62
C TYR A 62 5.86 17.98 -4.60
N THR A 63 6.71 17.14 -5.20
CA THR A 63 8.13 17.45 -5.37
C THR A 63 8.42 17.76 -6.84
N ASN A 64 8.28 19.02 -7.25
CA ASN A 64 8.66 19.54 -8.58
C ASN A 64 10.17 19.39 -8.93
N HIS A 65 10.94 18.65 -8.14
CA HIS A 65 12.40 18.69 -8.14
C HIS A 65 13.06 17.39 -8.60
N PHE A 66 12.29 16.39 -9.04
CA PHE A 66 12.89 15.15 -9.48
C PHE A 66 12.06 14.45 -10.57
N MET A 67 12.39 14.78 -11.82
CA MET A 67 12.07 13.92 -12.95
C MET A 67 13.36 13.23 -13.35
N PHE A 68 13.45 11.90 -13.22
CA PHE A 68 14.19 11.18 -14.24
C PHE A 68 13.48 11.52 -15.54
N GLU A 69 14.21 12.02 -16.55
CA GLU A 69 13.59 12.48 -17.80
C GLU A 69 12.48 11.51 -18.21
N PRO A 70 11.21 11.98 -18.37
CA PRO A 70 10.11 11.13 -18.78
C PRO A 70 10.55 10.37 -20.02
N GLY A 71 10.69 9.06 -19.87
CA GLY A 71 11.29 8.19 -20.88
C GLY A 71 10.56 6.87 -20.83
N GLN A 72 10.05 6.43 -21.97
CA GLN A 72 9.35 5.16 -22.05
C GLN A 72 10.33 4.03 -21.73
N ILE A 73 9.92 3.14 -20.82
CA ILE A 73 10.62 1.89 -20.53
C ILE A 73 10.20 0.89 -21.60
N LEU A 74 10.90 0.89 -22.74
CA LEU A 74 10.54 0.09 -23.91
C LEU A 74 11.25 -1.27 -23.93
N SER A 75 12.40 -1.37 -23.28
CA SER A 75 13.24 -2.58 -23.28
C SER A 75 13.81 -2.89 -21.90
N GLU A 76 14.31 -4.11 -21.72
CA GLU A 76 15.02 -4.52 -20.51
C GLU A 76 16.23 -3.61 -20.22
N LYS A 77 16.95 -3.19 -21.26
CA LYS A 77 18.06 -2.24 -21.13
C LYS A 77 17.58 -0.89 -20.57
N ASP A 78 16.39 -0.42 -20.97
CA ASP A 78 15.83 0.83 -20.45
C ASP A 78 15.44 0.70 -18.97
N VAL A 79 14.90 -0.46 -18.57
CA VAL A 79 14.63 -0.78 -17.15
C VAL A 79 15.91 -0.66 -16.35
N ILE A 80 16.96 -1.39 -16.75
CA ILE A 80 18.25 -1.43 -16.04
C ILE A 80 18.85 -0.03 -15.92
N ASN A 81 18.92 0.72 -17.02
CA ASN A 81 19.47 2.08 -17.01
C ASN A 81 18.71 3.02 -16.05
N LYS A 82 17.38 2.88 -15.96
CA LYS A 82 16.55 3.70 -15.05
C LYS A 82 16.70 3.23 -13.59
N LEU A 83 16.88 1.94 -13.35
CA LEU A 83 17.19 1.41 -12.03
C LEU A 83 18.55 1.92 -11.52
N ASP A 84 19.58 1.93 -12.37
CA ASP A 84 20.89 2.49 -12.04
C ASP A 84 20.79 3.97 -11.62
N GLN A 85 20.08 4.77 -12.43
CA GLN A 85 19.83 6.18 -12.12
C GLN A 85 19.07 6.38 -10.80
N LEU A 86 18.06 5.54 -10.53
CA LEU A 86 17.31 5.57 -9.28
C LEU A 86 18.21 5.24 -8.09
N GLU A 87 19.03 4.21 -8.22
CA GLU A 87 19.87 3.71 -7.15
C GLU A 87 20.97 4.71 -6.77
N ASP A 88 21.61 5.32 -7.77
CA ASP A 88 22.59 6.40 -7.57
C ASP A 88 21.96 7.57 -6.80
N TRP A 89 20.80 8.05 -7.26
CA TRP A 89 20.10 9.14 -6.59
C TRP A 89 19.65 8.77 -5.17
N ARG A 90 19.14 7.55 -4.97
CA ARG A 90 18.66 7.05 -3.69
C ARG A 90 19.80 7.02 -2.67
N ARG A 91 20.95 6.46 -3.04
CA ARG A 91 22.15 6.38 -2.20
C ARG A 91 22.71 7.77 -1.88
N GLU A 92 22.79 8.66 -2.87
CA GLU A 92 23.24 10.04 -2.66
C GLU A 92 22.30 10.79 -1.70
N THR A 93 20.98 10.65 -1.90
CA THR A 93 19.97 11.30 -1.06
C THR A 93 20.02 10.82 0.38
N ILE A 94 20.17 9.51 0.60
CA ILE A 94 20.31 8.93 1.95
C ILE A 94 21.57 9.47 2.63
N LYS A 95 22.70 9.51 1.92
CA LYS A 95 23.97 10.03 2.44
C LYS A 95 23.87 11.52 2.82
N LYS A 96 23.25 12.33 1.97
CA LYS A 96 22.98 13.75 2.27
C LYS A 96 22.10 13.91 3.52
N LEU A 97 21.04 13.12 3.64
CA LEU A 97 20.17 13.13 4.82
C LEU A 97 20.93 12.73 6.10
N GLN A 98 21.82 11.73 6.03
CA GLN A 98 22.68 11.32 7.14
C GLN A 98 23.62 12.44 7.60
N ASN A 99 24.09 13.27 6.67
CA ASN A 99 24.95 14.42 6.94
C ASN A 99 24.18 15.69 7.37
N GLY A 100 22.85 15.65 7.41
CA GLY A 100 22.01 16.83 7.68
C GLY A 100 21.97 17.84 6.53
N GLU A 101 22.32 17.40 5.31
CA GLU A 101 22.30 18.24 4.11
C GLU A 101 20.90 18.34 3.50
N LYS A 102 20.63 19.48 2.83
CA LYS A 102 19.36 19.70 2.15
C LYS A 102 19.23 18.81 0.90
N THR A 103 18.07 18.18 0.73
CA THR A 103 17.72 17.27 -0.38
C THR A 103 16.34 17.61 -0.95
N SER A 104 15.99 16.97 -2.07
CA SER A 104 14.64 17.05 -2.65
C SER A 104 13.54 16.46 -1.75
N CYS A 105 13.88 15.69 -0.72
CA CYS A 105 12.92 15.13 0.24
C CYS A 105 12.57 16.10 1.39
N HIS A 106 13.21 17.26 1.49
CA HIS A 106 12.96 18.20 2.58
C HIS A 106 11.51 18.70 2.57
N GLY A 107 10.83 18.60 3.72
CA GLY A 107 9.42 18.96 3.87
C GLY A 107 8.43 17.85 3.51
N CYS A 108 8.90 16.67 3.08
CA CYS A 108 8.04 15.52 2.84
C CYS A 108 7.48 14.96 4.17
N SER A 109 6.17 14.68 4.21
CA SER A 109 5.49 14.09 5.37
C SER A 109 5.99 12.68 5.72
N ALA A 110 6.53 11.95 4.74
CA ALA A 110 7.10 10.63 4.96
C ALA A 110 8.51 10.67 5.60
N LEU A 111 9.17 11.84 5.60
CA LEU A 111 10.49 12.02 6.18
C LEU A 111 10.37 12.25 7.70
N HIS A 112 10.96 11.35 8.50
CA HIS A 112 10.90 11.43 9.95
C HIS A 112 12.18 10.90 10.61
N TRP A 113 12.39 11.24 11.88
CA TRP A 113 13.45 10.66 12.68
C TRP A 113 13.03 9.28 13.18
N GLY A 114 13.76 8.26 12.78
CA GLY A 114 13.44 6.86 13.07
C GLY A 114 14.67 5.97 13.04
N PHE A 115 14.45 4.69 13.31
CA PHE A 115 15.49 3.67 13.17
C PHE A 115 15.46 3.08 11.77
N PHE A 116 16.62 3.12 11.13
CA PHE A 116 16.77 2.80 9.72
C PHE A 116 18.02 1.95 9.51
N THR A 117 17.99 1.07 8.51
CA THR A 117 19.13 0.18 8.21
C THR A 117 20.34 1.01 7.79
N LYS A 118 21.53 0.62 8.26
CA LYS A 118 22.79 1.31 7.91
C LYS A 118 23.12 1.16 6.43
N GLU A 119 22.91 -0.04 5.89
CA GLU A 119 23.07 -0.38 4.48
C GLU A 119 21.68 -0.59 3.84
N PRO A 120 21.06 0.47 3.30
CA PRO A 120 19.70 0.41 2.77
C PRO A 120 19.68 -0.33 1.43
N HIS A 121 18.76 -1.28 1.29
CA HIS A 121 18.58 -2.08 0.09
C HIS A 121 17.10 -2.22 -0.23
N VAL A 122 16.80 -2.40 -1.50
CA VAL A 122 15.44 -2.53 -2.00
C VAL A 122 14.93 -3.94 -1.69
N GLU A 123 13.82 -4.02 -0.96
CA GLU A 123 13.18 -5.29 -0.55
C GLU A 123 11.80 -5.43 -1.20
N ILE A 124 11.16 -4.31 -1.54
CA ILE A 124 9.76 -4.25 -1.99
C ILE A 124 9.69 -3.70 -3.41
N LEU A 125 9.09 -4.49 -4.31
CA LEU A 125 8.79 -4.11 -5.69
C LEU A 125 7.30 -3.83 -5.86
N GLY A 126 6.96 -2.64 -6.34
CA GLY A 126 5.67 -2.37 -6.96
C GLY A 126 5.81 -2.36 -8.48
N VAL A 127 4.87 -2.99 -9.19
CA VAL A 127 4.78 -2.87 -10.64
C VAL A 127 3.48 -2.18 -11.01
N GLY A 128 3.62 -1.01 -11.60
CA GLY A 128 2.56 -0.10 -11.96
C GLY A 128 1.93 -0.35 -13.32
N PRO A 129 1.17 0.63 -13.81
CA PRO A 129 0.37 0.46 -15.01
C PRO A 129 1.18 0.57 -16.31
N ASN A 130 0.44 0.44 -17.42
CA ASN A 130 0.85 0.73 -18.78
C ASN A 130 1.90 -0.23 -19.35
N PHE A 131 2.12 -1.40 -18.78
CA PHE A 131 2.82 -2.50 -19.44
C PHE A 131 1.90 -3.28 -20.38
N LYS A 132 2.46 -4.16 -21.21
CA LYS A 132 1.74 -4.95 -22.21
C LYS A 132 0.62 -5.76 -21.56
N GLY A 133 -0.61 -5.31 -21.80
CA GLY A 133 -1.82 -5.91 -21.23
C GLY A 133 -1.96 -5.74 -19.71
N GLY A 134 -1.12 -4.92 -19.07
CA GLY A 134 -0.99 -4.80 -17.62
C GLY A 134 -2.12 -4.06 -16.93
N THR A 135 -2.67 -3.00 -17.54
CA THR A 135 -3.68 -2.15 -16.88
C THR A 135 -5.06 -2.36 -17.47
N LYS A 136 -5.79 -3.28 -16.86
CA LYS A 136 -7.20 -3.52 -17.12
C LYS A 136 -7.89 -3.75 -15.79
N CYS A 137 -9.17 -3.42 -15.71
CA CYS A 137 -10.01 -3.77 -14.58
C CYS A 137 -11.33 -4.36 -15.09
N ASN A 138 -11.88 -5.31 -14.35
CA ASN A 138 -13.20 -5.90 -14.57
C ASN A 138 -14.29 -5.26 -13.67
N CYS A 139 -13.99 -4.08 -13.11
CA CYS A 139 -14.86 -3.28 -12.25
C CYS A 139 -14.81 -1.81 -12.70
N ASP A 140 -15.86 -1.01 -12.44
CA ASP A 140 -15.93 0.41 -12.84
C ASP A 140 -16.26 1.28 -11.62
N CYS A 141 -15.47 1.16 -10.54
CA CYS A 141 -15.69 1.93 -9.32
C CYS A 141 -15.76 3.43 -9.62
N PHE A 142 -16.79 4.13 -9.16
CA PHE A 142 -16.96 5.54 -9.52
C PHE A 142 -15.86 6.46 -8.98
N TYR A 143 -15.21 6.06 -7.89
CA TYR A 143 -14.10 6.79 -7.26
C TYR A 143 -12.73 6.44 -7.88
N CYS A 144 -12.68 5.57 -8.89
CA CYS A 144 -11.41 5.07 -9.43
C CYS A 144 -10.58 6.21 -10.04
N ASN A 145 -9.43 6.49 -9.41
CA ASN A 145 -8.45 7.47 -9.90
C ASN A 145 -7.62 6.96 -11.09
N GLN A 146 -7.65 5.65 -11.39
CA GLN A 146 -6.95 5.02 -12.51
C GLN A 146 -7.80 4.90 -13.79
N ASN A 147 -9.03 5.43 -13.81
CA ASN A 147 -9.97 5.20 -14.91
C ASN A 147 -9.43 5.69 -16.27
N THR A 148 -8.65 6.78 -16.28
CA THR A 148 -7.99 7.29 -17.50
C THR A 148 -6.90 6.34 -17.99
N ILE A 149 -6.10 5.78 -17.09
CA ILE A 149 -5.01 4.86 -17.39
C ILE A 149 -5.57 3.52 -17.87
N ILE A 150 -6.60 2.98 -17.22
CA ILE A 150 -7.30 1.74 -17.62
C ILE A 150 -7.86 1.84 -19.05
N ARG A 151 -8.25 3.04 -19.49
CA ARG A 151 -8.80 3.28 -20.84
C ARG A 151 -7.74 3.60 -21.89
N THR A 152 -6.48 3.76 -21.49
CA THR A 152 -5.37 4.09 -22.39
C THR A 152 -4.70 2.80 -22.86
N LYS A 153 -4.50 2.66 -24.17
CA LYS A 153 -3.73 1.54 -24.71
C LYS A 153 -2.26 1.76 -24.43
N SER A 154 -1.61 0.73 -23.92
CA SER A 154 -0.16 0.67 -23.85
C SER A 154 0.42 0.13 -25.16
N ASN A 155 1.46 0.79 -25.66
CA ASN A 155 2.32 0.30 -26.75
C ASN A 155 3.57 -0.43 -26.23
N GLN A 156 3.60 -0.77 -24.93
CA GLN A 156 4.74 -1.46 -24.34
C GLN A 156 4.84 -2.91 -24.81
N GLU A 157 6.07 -3.40 -24.93
CA GLU A 157 6.35 -4.79 -25.27
C GLU A 157 6.54 -5.66 -24.02
N LEU A 158 7.10 -5.08 -22.96
CA LEU A 158 7.28 -5.74 -21.66
C LEU A 158 5.94 -5.91 -20.95
N SER A 159 5.73 -7.09 -20.38
CA SER A 159 4.65 -7.41 -19.46
C SER A 159 5.07 -7.15 -18.01
N ASN A 160 4.10 -7.11 -17.08
CA ASN A 160 4.42 -7.02 -15.65
C ASN A 160 5.32 -8.18 -15.20
N TYR A 161 5.16 -9.38 -15.73
CA TYR A 161 6.04 -10.51 -15.44
C TYR A 161 7.49 -10.23 -15.85
N ASP A 162 7.70 -9.64 -17.03
CA ASP A 162 9.06 -9.31 -17.48
C ASP A 162 9.72 -8.31 -16.52
N ILE A 163 8.97 -7.34 -16.00
CA ILE A 163 9.45 -6.40 -14.98
C ILE A 163 9.79 -7.10 -13.67
N HIS A 164 8.97 -8.05 -13.22
CA HIS A 164 9.27 -8.84 -12.01
C HIS A 164 10.55 -9.65 -12.19
N ARG A 165 10.71 -10.34 -13.33
CA ARG A 165 11.92 -11.11 -13.65
C ARG A 165 13.17 -10.22 -13.67
N ILE A 166 13.13 -9.12 -14.42
CA ILE A 166 14.26 -8.18 -14.52
C ILE A 166 14.62 -7.62 -13.14
N SER A 167 13.63 -7.24 -12.34
CA SER A 167 13.85 -6.72 -11.00
C SER A 167 14.44 -7.77 -10.06
N ALA A 168 14.02 -9.04 -10.17
CA ALA A 168 14.57 -10.15 -9.39
C ALA A 168 16.02 -10.50 -9.77
N GLU A 169 16.44 -10.21 -11.00
CA GLU A 169 17.83 -10.33 -11.46
C GLU A 169 18.69 -9.13 -11.04
N TYR A 170 18.09 -7.94 -10.95
CA TYR A 170 18.79 -6.71 -10.55
C TYR A 170 18.95 -6.60 -9.02
N TYR A 171 17.93 -6.97 -8.25
CA TYR A 171 17.90 -6.88 -6.79
C TYR A 171 17.76 -8.28 -6.17
N ASP A 172 18.89 -8.85 -5.73
CA ASP A 172 18.89 -10.12 -4.99
C ASP A 172 18.19 -10.04 -3.61
N THR A 173 17.96 -8.82 -3.11
CA THR A 173 17.35 -8.56 -1.80
C THR A 173 15.83 -8.41 -1.84
N LEU A 174 15.20 -8.44 -3.01
CA LEU A 174 13.74 -8.40 -3.08
C LEU A 174 13.14 -9.58 -2.30
N ASP A 175 12.14 -9.28 -1.49
CA ASP A 175 11.42 -10.25 -0.67
C ASP A 175 9.90 -10.07 -0.75
N THR A 176 9.42 -9.01 -1.40
CA THR A 176 8.00 -8.64 -1.44
C THR A 176 7.64 -8.01 -2.77
N THR A 177 6.50 -8.41 -3.35
CA THR A 177 5.87 -7.71 -4.46
C THR A 177 4.49 -7.17 -4.09
N ILE A 178 4.21 -5.95 -4.54
CA ILE A 178 2.90 -5.31 -4.47
C ILE A 178 2.24 -5.45 -5.83
N LEU A 179 1.15 -6.22 -5.87
CA LEU A 179 0.29 -6.34 -7.04
C LEU A 179 -0.90 -5.41 -6.85
N ALA A 180 -0.94 -4.32 -7.61
CA ALA A 180 -1.97 -3.30 -7.56
C ALA A 180 -2.25 -2.75 -8.98
N ASP A 181 -3.04 -1.68 -9.04
CA ASP A 181 -3.47 -0.98 -10.27
C ASP A 181 -4.30 -1.83 -11.25
N GLY A 182 -5.44 -1.29 -11.68
CA GLY A 182 -6.41 -2.08 -12.45
C GLY A 182 -6.96 -3.23 -11.59
N GLU A 183 -6.88 -4.46 -12.10
CA GLU A 183 -7.21 -5.69 -11.36
C GLU A 183 -6.15 -6.76 -11.63
N PRO A 184 -5.31 -7.11 -10.63
CA PRO A 184 -4.24 -8.07 -10.84
C PRO A 184 -4.70 -9.49 -11.20
N THR A 185 -5.92 -9.91 -10.80
CA THR A 185 -6.43 -11.25 -11.15
C THR A 185 -6.69 -11.45 -12.65
N ILE A 186 -6.70 -10.38 -13.46
CA ILE A 186 -6.78 -10.45 -14.92
C ILE A 186 -5.47 -10.10 -15.63
N LEU A 187 -4.40 -9.90 -14.86
CA LEU A 187 -3.09 -9.57 -15.38
C LEU A 187 -2.56 -10.72 -16.27
N PRO A 188 -2.08 -10.45 -17.49
CA PRO A 188 -1.40 -11.46 -18.28
C PRO A 188 -0.17 -11.98 -17.54
N LYS A 189 0.03 -13.29 -17.61
CA LYS A 189 1.12 -13.99 -16.93
C LYS A 189 1.13 -13.90 -15.39
N ILE A 190 -0.05 -13.69 -14.78
CA ILE A 190 -0.16 -13.70 -13.31
C ILE A 190 0.32 -15.03 -12.69
N ASP A 191 0.11 -16.14 -13.40
CA ASP A 191 0.52 -17.46 -12.95
C ASP A 191 2.05 -17.60 -12.90
N GLU A 192 2.77 -17.00 -13.84
CA GLU A 192 4.23 -16.96 -13.86
C GLU A 192 4.78 -16.00 -12.79
N ILE A 193 4.08 -14.92 -12.47
CA ILE A 193 4.42 -14.07 -11.32
C ILE A 193 4.27 -14.88 -10.03
N CYS A 194 3.19 -15.66 -9.88
CA CYS A 194 2.99 -16.54 -8.73
C CYS A 194 4.14 -17.57 -8.60
N ASP A 195 4.53 -18.23 -9.70
CA ASP A 195 5.68 -19.16 -9.71
C ASP A 195 6.95 -18.48 -9.21
N LEU A 196 7.29 -17.31 -9.77
CA LEU A 196 8.48 -16.56 -9.38
C LEU A 196 8.46 -16.22 -7.89
N THR A 197 7.33 -15.74 -7.37
CA THR A 197 7.22 -15.39 -5.95
C THR A 197 7.35 -16.61 -5.04
N MET A 198 6.80 -17.76 -5.41
CA MET A 198 6.95 -18.99 -4.63
C MET A 198 8.39 -19.51 -4.68
N GLU A 199 9.02 -19.51 -5.86
CA GLU A 199 10.42 -19.93 -6.05
C GLU A 199 11.38 -19.08 -5.20
N ARG A 200 11.17 -17.76 -5.19
CA ARG A 200 12.02 -16.80 -4.45
C ARG A 200 11.57 -16.59 -3.00
N ASN A 201 10.49 -17.26 -2.56
CA ASN A 201 9.85 -17.04 -1.25
C ASN A 201 9.50 -15.56 -0.99
N TRP A 202 9.07 -14.84 -2.04
CA TRP A 202 8.58 -13.48 -1.92
C TRP A 202 7.18 -13.47 -1.30
N SER A 203 6.89 -12.45 -0.50
CA SER A 203 5.54 -12.18 -0.05
C SER A 203 4.77 -11.38 -1.10
N ILE A 204 3.46 -11.61 -1.17
CA ILE A 204 2.55 -10.92 -2.09
C ILE A 204 1.63 -10.02 -1.28
N GLN A 205 1.64 -8.73 -1.59
CA GLN A 205 0.63 -7.77 -1.15
C GLN A 205 -0.32 -7.49 -2.32
N LEU A 206 -1.44 -8.20 -2.35
CA LEU A 206 -2.38 -8.12 -3.46
C LEU A 206 -3.51 -7.13 -3.15
N ASN A 207 -3.67 -6.10 -3.99
CA ASN A 207 -4.86 -5.27 -4.02
C ASN A 207 -5.80 -5.77 -5.12
N THR A 208 -6.98 -6.24 -4.76
CA THR A 208 -7.94 -6.83 -5.71
C THR A 208 -9.38 -6.48 -5.37
N ASN A 209 -10.27 -6.51 -6.36
CA ASN A 209 -11.71 -6.48 -6.16
C ASN A 209 -12.33 -7.86 -5.86
N ALA A 210 -11.53 -8.94 -5.95
CA ALA A 210 -11.93 -10.32 -5.69
C ALA A 210 -13.14 -10.84 -6.50
N ILE A 211 -13.51 -10.18 -7.60
CA ILE A 211 -14.57 -10.65 -8.51
C ILE A 211 -14.20 -12.00 -9.14
N LEU A 212 -12.90 -12.23 -9.35
CA LEU A 212 -12.37 -13.49 -9.87
C LEU A 212 -11.58 -14.23 -8.79
N TYR A 213 -11.81 -15.53 -8.73
CA TYR A 213 -10.98 -16.46 -7.98
C TYR A 213 -9.87 -17.01 -8.89
N LYS A 214 -8.64 -17.05 -8.36
CA LYS A 214 -7.46 -17.58 -9.04
C LYS A 214 -6.75 -18.55 -8.11
N GLU A 215 -6.84 -19.85 -8.42
CA GLU A 215 -6.28 -20.93 -7.60
C GLU A 215 -4.79 -20.70 -7.31
N LYS A 216 -3.99 -20.47 -8.35
CA LYS A 216 -2.54 -20.31 -8.20
C LYS A 216 -2.12 -19.08 -7.39
N LEU A 217 -2.92 -18.01 -7.46
CA LEU A 217 -2.73 -16.82 -6.64
C LEU A 217 -3.10 -17.10 -5.18
N ALA A 218 -4.15 -17.87 -4.93
CA ALA A 218 -4.51 -18.34 -3.60
C ALA A 218 -3.38 -19.20 -3.00
N ASP A 219 -2.82 -20.14 -3.77
CA ASP A 219 -1.72 -21.00 -3.34
C ASP A 219 -0.47 -20.17 -3.00
N ALA A 220 -0.09 -19.21 -3.87
CA ALA A 220 1.06 -18.34 -3.63
C ALA A 220 0.91 -17.49 -2.37
N ILE A 221 -0.28 -16.91 -2.14
CA ILE A 221 -0.56 -16.11 -0.95
C ILE A 221 -0.57 -16.99 0.31
N ALA A 222 -1.21 -18.16 0.27
CA ALA A 222 -1.26 -19.07 1.41
C ALA A 222 0.12 -19.66 1.76
N SER A 223 1.03 -19.78 0.79
CA SER A 223 2.37 -20.36 0.98
C SER A 223 3.30 -19.50 1.84
N ASN A 224 3.01 -18.20 2.00
CA ASN A 224 3.86 -17.26 2.72
C ASN A 224 3.05 -16.44 3.74
N SER A 225 3.33 -16.63 5.03
CA SER A 225 2.61 -15.97 6.13
C SER A 225 2.65 -14.44 6.11
N LYS A 226 3.60 -13.82 5.39
CA LYS A 226 3.67 -12.37 5.19
C LYS A 226 2.77 -11.86 4.06
N SER A 227 2.29 -12.75 3.19
CA SER A 227 1.39 -12.39 2.09
C SER A 227 -0.02 -12.11 2.58
N PHE A 228 -0.72 -11.21 1.89
CA PHE A 228 -2.12 -10.90 2.16
C PHE A 228 -2.83 -10.35 0.92
N MET A 229 -4.16 -10.44 0.96
CA MET A 229 -5.08 -9.84 0.01
C MET A 229 -5.79 -8.67 0.65
N ALA A 230 -5.54 -7.45 0.18
CA ALA A 230 -6.33 -6.26 0.48
C ALA A 230 -7.50 -6.16 -0.51
N VAL A 231 -8.72 -6.36 -0.02
CA VAL A 231 -9.94 -6.33 -0.84
C VAL A 231 -10.75 -5.10 -0.51
N ALA A 232 -10.84 -4.19 -1.49
CA ALA A 232 -11.71 -3.03 -1.40
C ALA A 232 -13.17 -3.47 -1.61
N LEU A 233 -13.87 -3.78 -0.52
CA LEU A 233 -15.28 -4.15 -0.54
C LEU A 233 -16.17 -2.90 -0.50
N ASP A 234 -15.83 -1.93 0.34
CA ASP A 234 -16.45 -0.60 0.48
C ASP A 234 -17.97 -0.61 0.66
N SER A 235 -18.55 -1.71 1.11
CA SER A 235 -20.00 -1.89 1.23
C SER A 235 -20.31 -3.05 2.16
N GLY A 236 -21.44 -2.95 2.87
CA GLY A 236 -22.01 -4.06 3.63
C GLY A 236 -23.18 -4.74 2.91
N SER A 237 -23.69 -4.15 1.84
CA SER A 237 -24.79 -4.73 1.05
C SER A 237 -24.50 -4.77 -0.45
N ARG A 238 -25.22 -5.66 -1.15
CA ARG A 238 -25.19 -5.79 -2.60
C ARG A 238 -25.64 -4.50 -3.29
N GLU A 239 -26.67 -3.85 -2.77
CA GLU A 239 -27.21 -2.60 -3.31
C GLU A 239 -26.15 -1.49 -3.30
N THR A 240 -25.47 -1.31 -2.18
CA THR A 240 -24.42 -0.31 -2.02
C THR A 240 -23.18 -0.67 -2.83
N TYR A 241 -22.77 -1.94 -2.83
CA TYR A 241 -21.71 -2.44 -3.70
C TYR A 241 -21.99 -2.10 -5.17
N LYS A 242 -23.20 -2.42 -5.66
CA LYS A 242 -23.59 -2.19 -7.06
C LYS A 242 -23.53 -0.71 -7.44
N LYS A 243 -23.93 0.19 -6.53
CA LYS A 243 -23.80 1.65 -6.74
C LYS A 243 -22.34 2.08 -6.79
N ILE A 244 -21.52 1.61 -5.86
CA ILE A 244 -20.12 2.04 -5.70
C ILE A 244 -19.23 1.49 -6.81
N LYS A 245 -19.30 0.18 -7.04
CA LYS A 245 -18.45 -0.60 -7.94
C LYS A 245 -18.96 -0.60 -9.38
N ARG A 246 -20.21 -0.17 -9.58
CA ARG A 246 -20.95 -0.14 -10.86
C ARG A 246 -21.02 -1.50 -11.56
N VAL A 247 -20.93 -2.58 -10.78
CA VAL A 247 -21.09 -3.98 -11.21
C VAL A 247 -21.88 -4.75 -10.16
N ASP A 248 -22.65 -5.75 -10.60
CA ASP A 248 -23.54 -6.53 -9.74
C ASP A 248 -22.91 -7.89 -9.39
N THR A 249 -21.80 -7.86 -8.65
CA THR A 249 -20.97 -9.04 -8.36
C THR A 249 -20.70 -9.27 -6.87
N TYR A 250 -21.43 -8.59 -5.98
CA TYR A 250 -21.25 -8.69 -4.52
C TYR A 250 -21.25 -10.14 -4.03
N ASP A 251 -22.30 -10.90 -4.35
CA ASP A 251 -22.43 -12.30 -3.91
C ASP A 251 -21.25 -13.17 -4.37
N ARG A 252 -20.75 -12.93 -5.59
CA ARG A 252 -19.57 -13.61 -6.15
C ARG A 252 -18.29 -13.23 -5.41
N VAL A 253 -18.14 -11.96 -5.04
CA VAL A 253 -17.00 -11.50 -4.25
C VAL A 253 -17.00 -12.20 -2.89
N ILE A 254 -18.14 -12.24 -2.19
CA ILE A 254 -18.26 -12.95 -0.90
C ILE A 254 -17.95 -14.45 -1.06
N GLU A 255 -18.47 -15.11 -2.10
CA GLU A 255 -18.17 -16.51 -2.40
C GLU A 255 -16.67 -16.74 -2.62
N ASN A 256 -16.00 -15.86 -3.38
CA ASN A 256 -14.57 -15.98 -3.63
C ASN A 256 -13.73 -15.71 -2.38
N LEU A 257 -14.14 -14.76 -1.53
CA LEU A 257 -13.47 -14.48 -0.26
C LEU A 257 -13.51 -15.70 0.66
N HIS A 258 -14.63 -16.42 0.72
CA HIS A 258 -14.71 -17.71 1.42
C HIS A 258 -13.72 -18.73 0.86
N LYS A 259 -13.63 -18.88 -0.47
CA LYS A 259 -12.65 -19.79 -1.11
C LYS A 259 -11.20 -19.43 -0.78
N TYR A 260 -10.83 -18.14 -0.86
CA TYR A 260 -9.49 -17.68 -0.46
C TYR A 260 -9.23 -17.95 1.02
N LYS A 261 -10.22 -17.75 1.89
CA LYS A 261 -10.11 -18.02 3.33
C LYS A 261 -9.93 -19.51 3.61
N GLU A 262 -10.68 -20.38 2.95
CA GLU A 262 -10.56 -21.84 3.04
C GLU A 262 -9.18 -22.33 2.61
N LYS A 263 -8.55 -21.66 1.64
CA LYS A 263 -7.15 -21.91 1.25
C LYS A 263 -6.11 -21.41 2.26
N GLY A 264 -6.51 -20.67 3.28
CA GLY A 264 -5.61 -20.12 4.29
C GLY A 264 -5.01 -18.76 3.92
N CYS A 265 -5.57 -18.05 2.94
CA CYS A 265 -5.11 -16.69 2.62
C CYS A 265 -5.40 -15.72 3.77
N ASN A 266 -4.46 -14.80 4.00
CA ASN A 266 -4.72 -13.64 4.84
C ASN A 266 -5.55 -12.62 4.06
N ILE A 267 -6.70 -12.23 4.61
CA ILE A 267 -7.64 -11.32 3.95
C ILE A 267 -7.77 -10.08 4.81
N PHE A 268 -7.42 -8.94 4.20
CA PHE A 268 -7.61 -7.61 4.76
C PHE A 268 -8.76 -6.97 3.99
N LEU A 269 -9.81 -6.55 4.69
CA LEU A 269 -10.90 -5.82 4.03
C LEU A 269 -10.65 -4.32 4.12
N LYS A 270 -10.85 -3.64 3.01
CA LYS A 270 -10.79 -2.19 2.95
C LYS A 270 -12.18 -1.59 2.88
N TYR A 271 -12.36 -0.52 3.66
CA TYR A 271 -13.57 0.28 3.68
C TYR A 271 -13.22 1.75 3.45
N ILE A 272 -13.41 2.21 2.22
CA ILE A 272 -13.38 3.63 1.89
C ILE A 272 -14.74 4.21 2.27
N LEU A 273 -14.75 5.10 3.26
CA LEU A 273 -15.93 5.84 3.65
C LEU A 273 -16.20 6.93 2.61
N ILE A 274 -17.39 6.87 2.00
CA ILE A 274 -17.80 7.71 0.88
C ILE A 274 -19.13 8.40 1.22
N PRO A 275 -19.15 9.75 1.25
CA PRO A 275 -20.36 10.51 1.56
C PRO A 275 -21.54 10.11 0.68
N GLU A 276 -22.73 9.98 1.26
CA GLU A 276 -24.01 9.65 0.61
C GLU A 276 -24.16 8.22 0.05
N TYR A 277 -23.11 7.38 0.11
CA TYR A 277 -23.17 6.00 -0.39
C TYR A 277 -23.12 4.96 0.73
N ASN A 278 -22.11 5.04 1.59
CA ASN A 278 -21.84 4.04 2.63
C ASN A 278 -21.50 4.67 3.99
N ASP A 279 -21.77 5.98 4.13
CA ASP A 279 -21.57 6.80 5.33
C ASP A 279 -22.78 6.74 6.28
N ASN A 280 -23.30 5.54 6.51
CA ASN A 280 -24.40 5.31 7.43
C ASN A 280 -24.16 4.05 8.28
N LEU A 281 -24.79 4.01 9.46
CA LEU A 281 -24.60 2.92 10.41
C LEU A 281 -25.08 1.57 9.87
N GLU A 282 -26.11 1.53 9.04
CA GLU A 282 -26.64 0.28 8.50
C GLU A 282 -25.61 -0.42 7.61
N GLU A 283 -24.99 0.30 6.67
CA GLU A 283 -23.92 -0.22 5.82
C GLU A 283 -22.69 -0.66 6.63
N ILE A 284 -22.30 0.15 7.61
CA ILE A 284 -21.16 -0.16 8.47
C ILE A 284 -21.41 -1.43 9.27
N ILE A 285 -22.60 -1.60 9.87
CA ILE A 285 -22.93 -2.79 10.64
C ILE A 285 -22.88 -4.03 9.74
N LYS A 286 -23.50 -3.98 8.55
CA LYS A 286 -23.46 -5.10 7.60
C LYS A 286 -22.03 -5.42 7.15
N PHE A 287 -21.18 -4.42 6.94
CA PHE A 287 -19.77 -4.63 6.61
C PHE A 287 -19.01 -5.31 7.76
N LEU A 288 -19.28 -4.90 9.01
CA LEU A 288 -18.70 -5.56 10.20
C LEU A 288 -19.19 -7.01 10.34
N ASP A 289 -20.45 -7.30 9.98
CA ASP A 289 -20.96 -8.67 9.95
C ASP A 289 -20.18 -9.53 8.95
N VAL A 290 -19.90 -9.00 7.74
CA VAL A 290 -19.03 -9.66 6.75
C VAL A 290 -17.62 -9.89 7.30
N CYS A 291 -17.04 -8.91 7.98
CA CYS A 291 -15.73 -9.06 8.63
C CYS A 291 -15.72 -10.20 9.65
N SER A 292 -16.79 -10.29 10.47
CA SER A 292 -16.96 -11.34 11.47
C SER A 292 -17.13 -12.71 10.82
N GLU A 293 -17.97 -12.81 9.79
CA GLU A 293 -18.27 -14.06 9.08
C GLU A 293 -17.00 -14.64 8.43
N LEU A 294 -16.23 -13.80 7.74
CA LEU A 294 -14.98 -14.18 7.07
C LEU A 294 -13.80 -14.33 8.04
N LYS A 295 -13.96 -13.92 9.31
CA LYS A 295 -12.90 -13.88 10.33
C LYS A 295 -11.63 -13.19 9.81
N VAL A 296 -11.82 -12.01 9.23
CA VAL A 296 -10.72 -11.25 8.60
C VAL A 296 -9.70 -10.81 9.65
N GLN A 297 -8.43 -10.81 9.26
CA GLN A 297 -7.34 -10.50 10.18
C GLN A 297 -7.20 -9.00 10.42
N HIS A 298 -7.58 -8.21 9.42
CA HIS A 298 -7.33 -6.78 9.41
C HIS A 298 -8.39 -6.02 8.61
N VAL A 299 -8.69 -4.80 9.03
CA VAL A 299 -9.51 -3.85 8.28
C VAL A 299 -8.74 -2.55 8.05
N THR A 300 -8.58 -2.17 6.77
CA THR A 300 -8.03 -0.87 6.40
C THR A 300 -9.15 0.11 6.16
N LEU A 301 -9.22 1.12 7.01
CA LEU A 301 -10.15 2.21 6.85
C LEU A 301 -9.51 3.33 6.00
N SER A 302 -10.31 4.01 5.20
CA SER A 302 -9.86 5.12 4.38
C SER A 302 -11.02 6.09 4.15
N GLN A 303 -10.71 7.29 3.72
CA GLN A 303 -11.70 8.26 3.24
C GLN A 303 -11.48 8.56 1.76
N ASN A 304 -12.56 8.84 1.03
CA ASN A 304 -12.44 9.28 -0.36
C ASN A 304 -12.14 10.79 -0.46
N LEU A 305 -10.98 11.25 0.06
CA LEU A 305 -10.53 12.64 -0.15
C LEU A 305 -9.84 12.87 -1.49
N SER A 306 -9.76 11.85 -2.34
CA SER A 306 -9.29 12.04 -3.72
C SER A 306 -10.14 13.07 -4.49
N GLY A 307 -11.33 13.36 -3.96
CA GLY A 307 -12.32 14.22 -4.59
C GLY A 307 -12.91 13.56 -5.82
N PHE A 308 -12.60 12.30 -6.15
CA PHE A 308 -13.20 11.65 -7.32
C PHE A 308 -14.61 11.17 -6.97
N VAL A 309 -15.61 11.89 -7.47
CA VAL A 309 -17.03 11.50 -7.43
C VAL A 309 -17.50 11.45 -8.88
N ASP A 310 -18.08 10.32 -9.26
CA ASP A 310 -18.48 10.02 -10.64
C ASP A 310 -17.36 10.17 -11.69
N GLY A 311 -16.13 9.83 -11.33
CA GLY A 311 -14.96 9.93 -12.21
C GLY A 311 -14.47 11.37 -12.45
N VAL A 312 -15.01 12.36 -11.74
CA VAL A 312 -14.60 13.76 -11.81
C VAL A 312 -13.89 14.16 -10.53
N LYS A 313 -12.75 14.84 -10.65
CA LYS A 313 -12.00 15.39 -9.51
C LYS A 313 -12.70 16.63 -8.94
N HIS A 314 -13.10 16.56 -7.68
CA HIS A 314 -13.68 17.63 -6.88
C HIS A 314 -12.63 18.23 -5.93
N LYS A 315 -12.88 19.45 -5.44
CA LYS A 315 -12.10 20.04 -4.34
C LYS A 315 -12.50 19.33 -3.04
N ALA A 316 -11.63 18.49 -2.51
CA ALA A 316 -11.82 17.91 -1.18
C ALA A 316 -11.54 18.97 -0.10
N ASP A 317 -12.37 18.99 0.95
CA ASP A 317 -11.99 19.56 2.23
C ASP A 317 -10.84 18.69 2.79
N PRO A 318 -9.69 19.26 3.21
CA PRO A 318 -8.63 18.47 3.82
C PRO A 318 -9.09 17.75 5.09
N ASP A 319 -10.08 18.28 5.81
CA ASP A 319 -10.58 17.73 7.06
C ASP A 319 -11.84 16.87 6.86
N MET A 320 -11.87 15.72 7.53
CA MET A 320 -12.99 14.80 7.61
C MET A 320 -14.14 15.47 8.38
N PRO A 321 -15.35 15.55 7.79
CA PRO A 321 -16.53 16.06 8.50
C PRO A 321 -16.76 15.33 9.82
N GLU A 322 -17.23 16.04 10.85
CA GLU A 322 -17.41 15.46 12.19
C GLU A 322 -18.32 14.24 12.19
N SER A 323 -19.41 14.28 11.41
CA SER A 323 -20.33 13.14 11.24
C SER A 323 -19.61 11.89 10.71
N MET A 324 -18.71 12.07 9.75
CA MET A 324 -17.91 11.01 9.17
C MET A 324 -16.87 10.49 10.17
N PHE A 325 -16.24 11.38 10.93
CA PHE A 325 -15.30 10.99 11.98
C PHE A 325 -15.98 10.22 13.13
N CYS A 326 -17.23 10.55 13.47
CA CYS A 326 -18.01 9.76 14.42
C CYS A 326 -18.24 8.33 13.92
N LEU A 327 -18.58 8.15 12.63
CA LEU A 327 -18.73 6.82 12.02
C LEU A 327 -17.40 6.06 12.01
N PHE A 328 -16.30 6.74 11.67
CA PHE A 328 -14.96 6.17 11.75
C PHE A 328 -14.63 5.67 13.16
N THR A 329 -14.88 6.51 14.17
CA THR A 329 -14.66 6.17 15.58
C THR A 329 -15.51 4.97 16.00
N TYR A 330 -16.77 4.92 15.56
CA TYR A 330 -17.64 3.78 15.79
C TYR A 330 -17.06 2.49 15.18
N MET A 331 -16.60 2.54 13.92
CA MET A 331 -15.97 1.38 13.26
C MET A 331 -14.76 0.88 14.05
N VAL A 332 -13.86 1.79 14.45
CA VAL A 332 -12.67 1.45 15.25
C VAL A 332 -13.06 0.76 16.56
N ALA A 333 -14.01 1.31 17.30
CA ALA A 333 -14.47 0.73 18.56
C ALA A 333 -15.03 -0.69 18.35
N ARG A 334 -15.86 -0.90 17.32
CA ARG A 334 -16.42 -2.24 17.01
C ARG A 334 -15.33 -3.22 16.58
N LEU A 335 -14.38 -2.81 15.74
CA LEU A 335 -13.26 -3.67 15.33
C LEU A 335 -12.40 -4.10 16.53
N GLN A 336 -12.15 -3.18 17.48
CA GLN A 336 -11.46 -3.49 18.73
C GLN A 336 -12.24 -4.48 19.60
N GLU A 337 -13.56 -4.30 19.77
CA GLU A 337 -14.43 -5.25 20.47
C GLU A 337 -14.39 -6.65 19.84
N MET A 338 -14.31 -6.71 18.52
CA MET A 338 -14.23 -7.95 17.74
C MET A 338 -12.82 -8.57 17.74
N GLY A 339 -11.81 -7.87 18.26
CA GLY A 339 -10.41 -8.31 18.22
C GLY A 339 -9.79 -8.30 16.81
N ILE A 340 -10.32 -7.50 15.89
CA ILE A 340 -9.82 -7.36 14.52
C ILE A 340 -8.82 -6.20 14.46
N CYS A 341 -7.64 -6.44 13.90
CA CYS A 341 -6.64 -5.40 13.69
C CYS A 341 -7.16 -4.35 12.70
N TRP A 342 -6.73 -3.11 12.86
CA TRP A 342 -7.13 -2.05 11.94
C TRP A 342 -6.01 -1.05 11.72
N ASP A 343 -6.05 -0.42 10.55
CA ASP A 343 -5.25 0.75 10.24
C ASP A 343 -6.06 1.77 9.45
N PHE A 344 -5.44 2.92 9.24
CA PHE A 344 -6.00 3.96 8.40
C PHE A 344 -5.02 4.24 7.27
N GLN A 345 -5.50 4.25 6.03
CA GLN A 345 -4.67 4.68 4.92
C GLN A 345 -4.46 6.19 5.02
N ILE A 346 -3.23 6.59 5.35
CA ILE A 346 -2.81 7.98 5.66
C ILE A 346 -2.70 8.85 4.39
N GLU A 347 -2.73 8.23 3.21
CA GLU A 347 -2.73 8.98 1.97
C GLU A 347 -4.03 9.79 1.87
N PHE A 348 -3.91 11.11 1.70
CA PHE A 348 -5.03 12.05 1.57
C PHE A 348 -5.81 12.27 2.87
N VAL A 349 -5.12 12.70 3.92
CA VAL A 349 -5.70 13.04 5.24
C VAL A 349 -5.02 14.29 5.77
N SER A 350 -5.75 15.23 6.36
CA SER A 350 -5.11 16.39 7.01
C SER A 350 -4.28 15.96 8.21
N LYS A 351 -3.31 16.81 8.59
CA LYS A 351 -2.58 16.64 9.85
C LYS A 351 -3.54 16.60 11.06
N HIS A 352 -4.60 17.39 11.02
CA HIS A 352 -5.58 17.45 12.10
C HIS A 352 -6.30 16.10 12.29
N ASP A 353 -6.73 15.45 11.22
CA ASP A 353 -7.37 14.14 11.31
C ASP A 353 -6.40 13.02 11.67
N ILE A 354 -5.14 13.09 11.22
CA ILE A 354 -4.09 12.19 11.69
C ILE A 354 -3.98 12.28 13.23
N ASP A 355 -3.89 13.50 13.77
CA ASP A 355 -3.79 13.70 15.23
C ASP A 355 -5.04 13.19 15.97
N ARG A 356 -6.22 13.26 15.36
CA ARG A 356 -7.47 12.71 15.92
C ARG A 356 -7.48 11.19 15.91
N ILE A 357 -7.05 10.56 14.82
CA ILE A 357 -7.00 9.09 14.68
C ILE A 357 -5.95 8.47 15.60
N GLU A 358 -4.78 9.11 15.74
CA GLU A 358 -3.73 8.65 16.67
C GLU A 358 -4.20 8.71 18.13
N LYS A 359 -5.14 9.60 18.48
CA LYS A 359 -5.78 9.59 19.80
C LYS A 359 -6.72 8.39 20.00
N LEU A 360 -7.31 7.83 18.94
CA LEU A 360 -8.13 6.62 19.03
C LEU A 360 -7.29 5.35 19.21
N ARG A 361 -6.02 5.38 18.78
CA ARG A 361 -5.07 4.26 18.97
C ARG A 361 -4.52 4.16 20.39
N LYS A 362 -4.51 5.27 21.13
CA LYS A 362 -4.05 5.39 22.52
C LYS A 362 -5.17 5.11 23.49
#